data_AF-A0A7C2KIY0-F1
#
_entry.id   AF-A0A7C2KIY0-F1
#
_cell.length_a   1.000
_cell.length_b   1.000
_cell.length_c   1.000
_cell.angle_alpha   90.00
_cell.angle_beta   90.00
_cell.angle_gamma   90.00
#
_symmetry.space_group_name_H-M   'P 1'
#
loop_
_entity.id
_entity.type
_entity.pdbx_description
1 polymer ?
#
loop_
_entity_poly.entity_id
_entity_poly.type
_entity_poly.pdbx_seq_one_letter_code
_entity_poly.pdbx_strand_id
1 'polypeptide(L)' 'MTYIYRLEVETDHETGDIVTSLPTLNYTADFGGTVEESIERLSDLAPGFIETLIEEGVPIPDSDPLIGNKLYLAL' A
#
# COMPACT_ATOMS: atom_id res chain seq x y z
N MET A 1 5.97 15.10 3.69
CA MET A 1 6.69 14.06 4.44
C MET A 1 6.66 12.84 3.55
N THR A 2 7.77 12.13 3.35
CA THR A 2 7.76 10.93 2.50
C THR A 2 7.71 9.70 3.39
N TYR A 3 6.74 8.83 3.16
CA TYR A 3 6.59 7.55 3.85
C TYR A 3 6.97 6.41 2.91
N ILE A 4 7.65 5.39 3.44
CA ILE A 4 8.01 4.21 2.66
C ILE A 4 7.41 3.00 3.34
N TYR A 5 6.48 2.34 2.67
CA TYR A 5 5.83 1.14 3.19
C TYR A 5 6.15 -0.07 2.33
N ARG A 6 6.33 -1.22 2.98
CA ARG A 6 6.53 -2.50 2.32
C ARG A 6 5.26 -2.87 1.57
N LEU A 7 5.44 -3.19 0.30
CA LEU A 7 4.40 -3.68 -0.58
C LEU A 7 4.37 -5.20 -0.56
N GLU A 8 3.19 -5.77 -0.30
CA GLU A 8 2.92 -7.18 -0.54
C GLU A 8 2.05 -7.33 -1.80
N VAL A 9 2.30 -8.41 -2.54
CA VAL A 9 1.60 -8.72 -3.79
C VAL A 9 1.14 -10.16 -3.71
N GLU A 10 -0.14 -10.38 -3.93
CA GLU A 10 -0.76 -11.69 -3.96
C GLU A 10 -1.73 -11.80 -5.14
N THR A 11 -2.09 -13.02 -5.52
CA THR A 11 -3.12 -13.27 -6.52
C THR A 11 -4.33 -13.85 -5.79
N ASP A 12 -5.47 -13.18 -5.91
CA ASP A 12 -6.73 -13.71 -5.40
C ASP A 12 -7.09 -14.98 -6.16
N HIS A 13 -7.28 -16.09 -5.45
CA HIS A 13 -7.51 -17.40 -6.07
C HIS A 13 -8.95 -17.59 -6.57
N GLU A 14 -9.88 -16.75 -6.15
CA GLU A 14 -11.29 -16.81 -6.58
C GLU A 14 -11.53 -15.96 -7.83
N THR A 15 -10.98 -14.75 -7.88
CA THR A 15 -11.17 -13.81 -9.00
C THR A 15 -10.04 -13.85 -10.01
N GLY A 16 -8.83 -14.24 -9.59
CA GLY A 16 -7.62 -14.16 -10.39
C GLY A 16 -6.98 -12.77 -10.43
N ASP A 17 -7.51 -11.81 -9.67
CA ASP A 17 -6.97 -10.45 -9.61
C ASP A 17 -5.65 -10.42 -8.83
N ILE A 18 -4.80 -9.44 -9.18
CA ILE A 18 -3.61 -9.11 -8.40
C ILE A 18 -4.01 -8.13 -7.31
N VAL A 19 -3.74 -8.49 -6.06
CA VAL A 19 -3.97 -7.65 -4.89
C VAL A 19 -2.62 -7.13 -4.39
N THR A 20 -2.54 -5.82 -4.20
CA THR A 20 -1.40 -5.14 -3.59
C THR A 20 -1.81 -4.56 -2.26
N SER A 21 -0.95 -4.68 -1.24
CA SER A 21 -1.26 -4.14 0.09
C SER A 21 -0.05 -3.56 0.80
N LEU A 22 -0.33 -2.66 1.75
CA LEU A 22 0.63 -2.03 2.66
C LEU A 22 0.33 -2.49 4.10
N PRO A 23 0.92 -3.60 4.58
CA PRO A 23 0.59 -4.17 5.89
C PRO A 23 0.74 -3.19 7.05
N THR A 24 1.81 -2.39 7.03
CA THR A 24 2.12 -1.39 8.08
C THR A 24 1.15 -0.20 8.05
N LEU A 25 0.57 0.10 6.89
CA LEU A 25 -0.47 1.12 6.73
C LEU A 25 -1.86 0.47 6.81
N ASN A 26 -2.13 -0.24 7.91
CA ASN A 26 -3.42 -0.87 8.21
C ASN A 26 -3.95 -1.81 7.10
N TYR A 27 -3.05 -2.54 6.43
CA TYR A 27 -3.40 -3.39 5.28
C TYR A 27 -4.16 -2.64 4.19
N THR A 28 -3.90 -1.33 4.01
CA THR A 28 -4.45 -0.56 2.90
C THR A 28 -4.09 -1.28 1.60
N ALA A 29 -5.10 -1.60 0.80
CA ALA A 29 -4.96 -2.48 -0.34
C ALA A 29 -5.85 -2.04 -1.50
N ASP A 30 -5.42 -2.39 -2.71
CA ASP A 30 -6.21 -2.27 -3.93
C ASP A 30 -5.87 -3.46 -4.86
N PHE A 31 -6.57 -3.58 -5.98
CA PHE A 31 -6.46 -4.72 -6.89
C PHE A 31 -6.56 -4.31 -8.36
N GLY A 32 -6.04 -5.16 -9.24
CA GLY A 32 -6.07 -4.96 -10.69
C GLY A 32 -5.78 -6.24 -11.46
N GLY A 33 -5.96 -6.21 -12.78
CA GLY A 33 -5.66 -7.35 -13.65
C GLY A 33 -4.15 -7.59 -13.83
N THR A 34 -3.32 -6.60 -13.47
CA THR A 34 -1.86 -6.72 -13.45
C THR A 34 -1.25 -6.14 -12.18
N VAL A 35 0.02 -6.48 -11.93
CA VAL A 35 0.81 -5.90 -10.84
C VAL A 35 0.88 -4.38 -10.97
N GLU A 36 1.16 -3.87 -12.17
CA GLU A 36 1.26 -2.43 -12.41
C GLU A 36 -0.05 -1.70 -12.13
N GLU A 37 -1.18 -2.24 -12.60
CA GLU A 37 -2.50 -1.64 -12.37
C GLU A 37 -2.85 -1.62 -10.88
N SER A 38 -2.65 -2.72 -10.17
CA SER A 38 -2.89 -2.79 -8.72
C SER A 38 -2.01 -1.82 -7.94
N ILE A 39 -0.75 -1.62 -8.34
CA ILE A 39 0.15 -0.63 -7.71
C ILE A 39 -0.31 0.80 -8.02
N GLU A 40 -0.71 1.12 -9.24
CA GLU A 40 -1.18 2.45 -9.64
C GLU A 40 -2.40 2.86 -8.80
N ARG A 41 -3.40 1.98 -8.69
CA ARG A 41 -4.59 2.23 -7.88
C ARG A 41 -4.28 2.38 -6.39
N LEU A 42 -3.43 1.51 -5.85
CA LEU A 42 -2.98 1.62 -4.46
C LEU A 42 -2.20 2.93 -4.20
N SER A 43 -1.42 3.38 -5.18
CA SER A 43 -0.68 4.66 -5.12
C SER A 43 -1.60 5.86 -5.12
N ASP A 44 -2.78 5.77 -5.74
CA ASP A 44 -3.80 6.83 -5.71
C ASP A 44 -4.60 6.80 -4.39
N LEU A 45 -4.88 5.61 -3.86
CA LEU A 45 -5.68 5.41 -2.65
C LEU A 45 -4.93 5.75 -1.35
N ALA A 46 -3.68 5.28 -1.22
CA ALA A 46 -2.95 5.35 0.04
C ALA A 46 -2.68 6.78 0.55
N PRO A 47 -2.40 7.79 -0.30
CA PRO A 47 -2.29 9.18 0.14
C PRO A 47 -3.59 9.70 0.77
N GLY A 48 -4.76 9.36 0.21
CA GLY A 48 -6.05 9.78 0.77
C GLY A 48 -6.31 9.18 2.16
N PHE A 49 -5.86 7.94 2.39
CA PHE A 49 -5.91 7.36 3.73
C PHE A 49 -4.99 8.08 4.72
N ILE A 50 -3.77 8.45 4.29
CA ILE A 50 -2.85 9.25 5.13
C ILE A 50 -3.45 10.61 5.46
N GLU A 51 -4.07 11.29 4.49
CA GLU A 51 -4.77 12.57 4.71
C GLU A 51 -5.86 12.42 5.77
N THR A 52 -6.64 11.33 5.71
CA THR A 52 -7.68 11.02 6.71
C THR A 52 -7.08 10.88 8.12
N LEU A 53 -5.95 10.16 8.27
CA LEU A 53 -5.29 10.02 9.57
C LEU A 53 -4.83 11.38 10.13
N ILE A 54 -4.33 12.27 9.27
CA ILE A 54 -3.92 13.63 9.64
C ILE A 54 -5.12 14.44 10.13
N GLU A 55 -6.22 14.41 9.38
CA GLU A 55 -7.45 15.16 9.71
C GLU A 55 -8.07 14.68 11.03
N GLU A 56 -8.04 13.37 11.29
CA GLU A 56 -8.57 12.78 12.51
C GLU A 56 -7.61 12.89 13.71
N GLY A 57 -6.39 13.39 13.51
CA GLY A 57 -5.37 13.47 14.55
C GLY A 57 -4.84 12.10 14.99
N VAL A 58 -4.99 11.09 14.14
CA VAL A 58 -4.49 9.74 14.35
C VAL A 58 -3.01 9.68 13.90
N PRO A 59 -2.10 9.10 14.69
CA PRO A 59 -0.72 8.93 14.28
C PRO A 59 -0.60 8.11 13.00
N ILE A 60 0.16 8.62 12.03
CA ILE A 60 0.54 7.86 10.83
C ILE A 60 1.56 6.81 11.26
N PRO A 61 1.42 5.54 10.83
CA PRO A 61 2.43 4.51 11.05
C PRO A 61 3.83 4.92 10.57
N ASP A 62 4.88 4.44 11.23
CA ASP A 62 6.25 4.69 10.79
C ASP A 62 6.55 3.96 9.47
N SER A 63 7.51 4.50 8.70
CA SER A 63 8.00 3.83 7.50
C SER A 63 8.66 2.48 7.82
N ASP A 64 8.49 1.53 6.92
CA ASP A 64 9.12 0.22 7.03
C ASP A 64 10.63 0.31 6.81
N PRO A 65 11.43 -0.50 7.54
CA PRO A 65 12.85 -0.62 7.26
C PRO A 65 13.09 -1.24 5.88
N LEU A 66 14.07 -0.72 5.16
CA LEU A 66 14.46 -1.24 3.85
C LEU A 66 15.28 -2.54 3.98
N ILE A 67 14.59 -3.65 3.78
CA ILE A 67 15.14 -5.01 3.66
C ILE A 67 15.29 -5.36 2.18
N GLY A 68 16.46 -5.89 1.80
CA GLY A 68 16.72 -6.36 0.43
C GLY A 68 15.75 -7.46 -0.01
N ASN A 69 15.44 -7.52 -1.32
CA ASN A 69 14.51 -8.47 -1.95
C ASN A 69 13.03 -8.29 -1.53
N LYS A 70 12.64 -7.07 -1.15
CA LYS A 70 11.25 -6.69 -0.91
C LYS A 70 10.86 -5.52 -1.81
N LEU A 71 9.57 -5.39 -2.07
CA LEU A 71 8.98 -4.28 -2.80
C LEU A 71 8.50 -3.21 -1.81
N TYR A 72 8.54 -1.96 -2.22
CA TYR A 72 8.16 -0.81 -1.40
C TYR A 72 7.41 0.21 -2.25
N LEU A 73 6.45 0.87 -1.63
CA LEU A 73 5.78 2.04 -2.16
C LEU A 73 6.21 3.27 -1.37
N ALA A 74 6.60 4.33 -2.08
CA ALA A 74 6.89 5.63 -1.50
C ALA A 74 5.68 6.54 -1.70
N LEU A 75 5.18 7.10 -0.60
CA LEU A 75 4.01 7.98 -0.52
C LEU A 75 4.40 9.39 -0.04
#